data_AF-A0A1F7UJN4-F1
#
_entry.id   AF-A0A1F7UJN4-F1
#
_cell.length_a   1.000
_cell.length_b   1.000
_cell.length_c   1.000
_cell.angle_alpha   90.00
_cell.angle_beta   90.00
_cell.angle_gamma   90.00
#
_symmetry.space_group_name_H-M   'P 1'
#
loop_
_entity.id
_entity.type
_entity.pdbx_description
1 polymer ?
#
loop_
_entity_poly.entity_id
_entity_poly.type
_entity_poly.pdbx_seq_one_letter_code
_entity_poly.pdbx_strand_id
1 'polypeptide(L)'
;MRTLAEKFSGNPEQWGLAGLLHDIDWEETENDFTQHSLKSAQYLTDAGVDPAVVQAIKAHNHTHGFPLSTLMEKALFSAEELTGLIAACALVQPSKKLAEVTVESILKKFKQPSFAKGVDREIILQSETLLGMTLKELIELELNAMRGIADTIGL
;
A
#
# COMPACT_ATOMS: atom_id res chain seq x y z
N MET A 1 -0.62 6.13 2.79
CA MET A 1 -0.09 7.18 1.89
C MET A 1 0.06 8.59 2.49
N ARG A 2 -0.94 9.23 3.12
CA ARG A 2 -0.82 10.62 3.64
C ARG A 2 0.39 10.83 4.58
N THR A 3 0.61 9.94 5.53
CA THR A 3 1.77 9.99 6.44
C THR A 3 3.12 9.87 5.71
N LEU A 4 3.17 9.11 4.61
CA LEU A 4 4.38 9.03 3.77
C LEU A 4 4.59 10.33 2.99
N ALA A 5 3.52 11.00 2.56
CA ALA A 5 3.62 12.33 1.94
C ALA A 5 4.28 13.33 2.90
N GLU A 6 3.84 13.38 4.16
CA GLU A 6 4.45 14.24 5.18
C GLU A 6 5.94 13.92 5.37
N LYS A 7 6.30 12.63 5.49
CA LYS A 7 7.69 12.19 5.62
C LYS A 7 8.57 12.64 4.44
N PHE A 8 8.03 12.60 3.23
CA PHE A 8 8.75 12.91 1.99
C PHE A 8 8.48 14.33 1.47
N SER A 9 7.87 15.21 2.27
CA SER A 9 7.49 16.58 1.87
C SER A 9 6.64 16.62 0.57
N GLY A 10 5.84 15.58 0.34
CA GLY A 10 4.87 15.50 -0.75
C GLY A 10 3.53 16.13 -0.37
N ASN A 11 2.64 16.28 -1.36
CA ASN A 11 1.27 16.76 -1.14
C ASN A 11 0.39 15.65 -0.54
N PRO A 12 -0.12 15.80 0.70
CA PRO A 12 -0.92 14.77 1.35
C PRO A 12 -2.21 14.43 0.59
N GLU A 13 -2.84 15.39 -0.09
CA GLU A 13 -4.07 15.11 -0.83
C GLU A 13 -3.80 14.29 -2.10
N GLN A 14 -2.74 14.58 -2.85
CA GLN A 14 -2.37 13.76 -4.01
C GLN A 14 -2.02 12.33 -3.60
N TRP A 15 -1.19 12.16 -2.57
CA TRP A 15 -0.77 10.85 -2.09
C TRP A 15 -1.93 10.09 -1.45
N GLY A 16 -2.78 10.79 -0.69
CA GLY A 16 -4.00 10.23 -0.13
C GLY A 16 -4.94 9.73 -1.22
N LEU A 17 -5.11 10.49 -2.30
CA LEU A 17 -5.91 10.10 -3.45
C LEU A 17 -5.33 8.87 -4.16
N ALA A 18 -4.01 8.84 -4.35
CA ALA A 18 -3.32 7.67 -4.91
C ALA A 18 -3.60 6.40 -4.09
N GLY A 19 -3.44 6.46 -2.78
CA GLY A 19 -3.73 5.31 -1.90
C GLY A 19 -5.21 4.93 -1.86
N LEU A 20 -6.12 5.91 -1.91
CA LEU A 20 -7.57 5.63 -1.86
C LEU A 20 -8.09 4.99 -3.14
N LEU A 21 -7.55 5.38 -4.30
CA LEU A 21 -8.12 5.04 -5.61
C LEU A 21 -7.33 3.98 -6.39
N HIS A 22 -6.23 3.45 -5.86
CA HIS A 22 -5.37 2.56 -6.64
C HIS A 22 -6.08 1.28 -7.14
N ASP A 23 -6.96 0.73 -6.30
CA ASP A 23 -7.67 -0.54 -6.53
C ASP A 23 -9.14 -0.39 -6.96
N ILE A 24 -9.56 0.78 -7.48
CA ILE A 24 -10.97 0.97 -7.89
C ILE A 24 -11.41 0.04 -9.02
N ASP A 25 -10.47 -0.60 -9.73
CA ASP A 25 -10.73 -1.59 -10.76
C ASP A 25 -10.78 -3.03 -10.24
N TRP A 26 -10.51 -3.28 -8.94
CA TRP A 26 -10.32 -4.62 -8.39
C TRP A 26 -11.48 -5.58 -8.70
N GLU A 27 -12.73 -5.16 -8.50
CA GLU A 27 -13.92 -6.00 -8.77
C GLU A 27 -14.00 -6.45 -10.24
N GLU A 28 -13.43 -5.69 -11.17
CA GLU A 28 -13.40 -6.04 -12.59
C GLU A 28 -12.12 -6.79 -13.01
N THR A 29 -11.04 -6.67 -12.25
CA THR A 29 -9.70 -7.16 -12.62
C THR A 29 -9.16 -8.27 -11.73
N GLU A 30 -9.86 -8.65 -10.66
CA GLU A 30 -9.41 -9.72 -9.75
C GLU A 30 -9.15 -11.06 -10.47
N ASN A 31 -9.86 -11.30 -11.58
CA ASN A 31 -9.71 -12.49 -12.42
C ASN A 31 -8.72 -12.30 -13.60
N ASP A 32 -8.25 -11.07 -13.83
CA ASP A 32 -7.25 -10.72 -14.84
C ASP A 32 -6.33 -9.62 -14.30
N PHE A 33 -5.35 -10.05 -13.50
CA PHE A 33 -4.40 -9.15 -12.87
C PHE A 33 -3.52 -8.38 -13.87
N THR A 34 -3.50 -8.78 -15.16
CA THR A 34 -2.80 -8.02 -16.22
C THR A 34 -3.56 -6.76 -16.64
N GLN A 35 -4.81 -6.59 -16.21
CA GLN A 35 -5.60 -5.37 -16.44
C GLN A 35 -5.64 -4.46 -15.21
N HIS A 36 -5.37 -5.02 -14.04
CA HIS A 36 -5.34 -4.30 -12.78
C HIS A 36 -4.33 -3.14 -12.83
N SER A 37 -4.70 -2.01 -12.24
CA SER A 37 -4.06 -0.69 -12.32
C SER A 37 -4.24 0.06 -13.65
N LEU A 38 -4.32 -0.65 -14.79
CA LEU A 38 -4.51 -0.01 -16.10
C LEU A 38 -5.93 0.54 -16.24
N LYS A 39 -6.93 -0.20 -15.76
CA LYS A 39 -8.33 0.27 -15.74
C LYS A 39 -8.52 1.41 -14.75
N SER A 40 -7.98 1.29 -13.53
CA SER A 40 -7.97 2.41 -12.57
C SER A 40 -7.35 3.67 -13.21
N ALA A 41 -6.20 3.54 -13.87
CA ALA A 41 -5.56 4.66 -14.54
C ALA A 41 -6.42 5.28 -15.66
N GLN A 42 -7.10 4.46 -16.45
CA GLN A 42 -8.03 4.93 -17.49
C GLN A 42 -9.20 5.72 -16.88
N TYR A 43 -9.90 5.15 -15.90
CA TYR A 43 -11.06 5.79 -15.25
C TYR A 43 -10.69 7.13 -14.62
N LEU A 44 -9.54 7.19 -13.97
CA LEU A 44 -9.07 8.40 -13.29
C LEU A 44 -8.60 9.47 -14.28
N THR A 45 -8.02 9.06 -15.41
CA THR A 45 -7.69 9.99 -16.51
C THR A 45 -8.95 10.63 -17.08
N ASP A 46 -9.98 9.82 -17.37
CA ASP A 46 -11.26 10.31 -17.91
C ASP A 46 -12.00 11.22 -16.91
N ALA A 47 -11.83 10.96 -15.61
CA ALA A 47 -12.37 11.79 -14.54
C ALA A 47 -11.56 13.09 -14.29
N GLY A 48 -10.45 13.31 -15.00
CA GLY A 48 -9.62 14.51 -14.84
C GLY A 48 -8.78 14.53 -13.56
N VAL A 49 -8.45 13.37 -13.01
CA VAL A 49 -7.54 13.25 -11.85
C VAL A 49 -6.12 13.63 -12.26
N ASP A 50 -5.38 14.20 -11.31
CA ASP A 50 -3.98 14.63 -11.50
C ASP A 50 -3.12 13.52 -12.14
N PRO A 51 -2.41 13.80 -13.26
CA PRO A 51 -1.59 12.80 -13.94
C PRO A 51 -0.52 12.13 -13.07
N ALA A 52 0.01 12.81 -12.05
CA ALA A 52 0.97 12.22 -11.13
C ALA A 52 0.30 11.13 -10.27
N VAL A 53 -0.94 11.35 -9.82
CA VAL A 53 -1.73 10.36 -9.07
C VAL A 53 -2.05 9.16 -9.96
N VAL A 54 -2.52 9.42 -11.19
CA VAL A 54 -2.79 8.38 -12.19
C VAL A 54 -1.56 7.55 -12.48
N GLN A 55 -0.39 8.18 -12.64
CA GLN A 55 0.87 7.47 -12.92
C GLN A 55 1.31 6.60 -11.74
N ALA A 56 1.19 7.09 -10.50
CA ALA A 56 1.47 6.29 -9.31
C ALA A 56 0.58 5.06 -9.22
N ILE A 57 -0.72 5.24 -9.45
CA ILE A 57 -1.69 4.13 -9.50
C ILE A 57 -1.31 3.18 -10.63
N LYS A 58 -1.08 3.64 -11.85
CA LYS A 58 -0.71 2.76 -12.95
C LYS A 58 0.52 1.89 -12.64
N ALA A 59 1.53 2.47 -11.99
CA ALA A 59 2.80 1.82 -11.70
C ALA A 59 2.79 0.91 -10.46
N HIS A 60 1.73 0.91 -9.64
CA HIS A 60 1.72 0.12 -8.40
C HIS A 60 1.66 -1.39 -8.67
N ASN A 61 1.01 -1.82 -9.76
CA ASN A 61 0.98 -3.22 -10.14
C ASN A 61 2.31 -3.64 -10.78
N HIS A 62 3.07 -4.45 -10.03
CA HIS A 62 4.39 -4.94 -10.41
C HIS A 62 4.42 -5.75 -11.71
N THR A 63 3.30 -6.36 -12.13
CA THR A 63 3.27 -7.20 -13.35
C THR A 63 3.53 -6.43 -14.63
N HIS A 64 3.30 -5.12 -14.64
CA HIS A 64 3.55 -4.29 -15.81
C HIS A 64 5.02 -3.91 -15.99
N GLY A 65 5.83 -4.01 -14.94
CA GLY A 65 7.25 -3.66 -14.98
C GLY A 65 7.54 -2.17 -15.29
N PHE A 66 6.61 -1.27 -14.98
CA PHE A 66 6.83 0.17 -15.17
C PHE A 66 7.95 0.69 -14.24
N PRO A 67 8.79 1.63 -14.70
CA PRO A 67 9.81 2.24 -13.86
C PRO A 67 9.18 3.15 -12.80
N LEU A 68 9.64 3.03 -11.54
CA LEU A 68 9.23 3.89 -10.43
C LEU A 68 10.15 5.12 -10.35
N SER A 69 9.69 6.24 -10.87
CA SER A 69 10.45 7.49 -11.02
C SER A 69 10.24 8.45 -9.86
N THR A 70 9.04 8.50 -9.28
CA THR A 70 8.69 9.44 -8.19
C THR A 70 8.65 8.77 -6.82
N LEU A 71 8.76 9.57 -5.75
CA LEU A 71 8.60 9.05 -4.38
C LEU A 71 7.17 8.54 -4.11
N MET A 72 6.15 9.11 -4.76
CA MET A 72 4.77 8.67 -4.61
C MET A 72 4.55 7.28 -5.23
N GLU A 73 5.09 7.05 -6.44
CA GLU A 73 5.08 5.73 -7.10
C GLU A 73 5.78 4.68 -6.23
N LYS A 74 7.00 4.98 -5.77
CA LYS A 74 7.78 4.09 -4.90
C LYS A 74 7.07 3.78 -3.59
N ALA A 75 6.44 4.79 -3.00
CA ALA A 75 5.70 4.66 -1.75
C ALA A 75 4.46 3.79 -1.94
N LEU A 76 3.63 4.07 -2.95
CA LEU A 76 2.42 3.27 -3.20
C LEU A 76 2.77 1.81 -3.50
N PHE A 77 3.77 1.60 -4.37
CA PHE A 77 4.24 0.27 -4.77
C PHE A 77 4.66 -0.61 -3.58
N SER A 78 5.39 -0.05 -2.60
CA SER A 78 5.92 -0.82 -1.48
C SER A 78 5.01 -0.85 -0.24
N ALA A 79 4.26 0.23 0.01
CA ALA A 79 3.42 0.36 1.20
C ALA A 79 2.08 -0.38 1.11
N GLU A 80 1.55 -0.57 -0.10
CA GLU A 80 0.27 -1.27 -0.26
C GLU A 80 0.36 -2.75 0.14
N GLU A 81 1.39 -3.45 -0.32
CA GLU A 81 1.64 -4.85 0.06
C GLU A 81 1.76 -5.03 1.58
N LEU A 82 2.41 -4.07 2.25
CA LEU A 82 2.55 -4.10 3.70
C LEU A 82 1.22 -3.80 4.42
N THR A 83 0.38 -2.92 3.86
CA THR A 83 -0.97 -2.64 4.36
C THR A 83 -1.80 -3.93 4.44
N GLY A 84 -1.76 -4.77 3.39
CA GLY A 84 -2.41 -6.08 3.38
C GLY A 84 -1.91 -7.03 4.48
N LEU A 85 -0.60 -7.04 4.74
CA LEU A 85 -0.01 -7.84 5.83
C LEU A 85 -0.46 -7.34 7.22
N ILE A 86 -0.47 -6.03 7.45
CA ILE A 86 -0.90 -5.42 8.72
C ILE A 86 -2.39 -5.69 8.97
N ALA A 87 -3.24 -5.53 7.96
CA ALA A 87 -4.66 -5.86 8.03
C ALA A 87 -4.87 -7.34 8.38
N ALA A 88 -4.15 -8.25 7.72
CA ALA A 88 -4.19 -9.67 8.06
C ALA A 88 -3.76 -9.93 9.52
N CYS A 89 -2.76 -9.20 10.05
CA CYS A 89 -2.34 -9.30 11.45
C CYS A 89 -3.44 -8.86 12.43
N ALA A 90 -4.23 -7.84 12.09
CA ALA A 90 -5.37 -7.41 12.88
C ALA A 90 -6.50 -8.45 12.84
N LEU A 91 -6.85 -8.94 11.64
CA LEU A 91 -7.98 -9.85 11.43
C LEU A 91 -7.85 -11.21 12.14
N VAL A 92 -6.62 -11.64 12.48
CA VAL A 92 -6.39 -12.86 13.26
C VAL A 92 -6.39 -12.65 14.77
N GLN A 93 -6.49 -11.41 15.26
CA GLN A 93 -6.67 -11.14 16.69
C GLN A 93 -8.11 -11.45 17.12
N PRO A 94 -8.33 -11.85 18.39
CA PRO A 94 -9.69 -12.08 18.91
C PRO A 94 -10.62 -10.88 18.75
N SER A 95 -10.12 -9.66 18.97
CA SER A 95 -10.91 -8.42 18.80
C SER A 95 -10.98 -7.93 17.36
N LYS A 96 -10.13 -8.47 16.48
CA LYS A 96 -9.89 -7.98 15.11
C LYS A 96 -9.42 -6.52 15.03
N LYS A 97 -8.75 -6.02 16.08
CA LYS A 97 -8.31 -4.63 16.18
C LYS A 97 -6.80 -4.42 16.01
N LEU A 98 -6.41 -3.34 15.35
CA LEU A 98 -5.04 -2.84 15.23
C LEU A 98 -4.41 -2.42 16.57
N ALA A 99 -5.24 -2.16 17.58
CA ALA A 99 -4.78 -1.86 18.93
C ALA A 99 -3.97 -3.01 19.56
N GLU A 100 -4.25 -4.26 19.15
CA GLU A 100 -3.55 -5.46 19.65
C GLU A 100 -2.34 -5.87 18.80
N VAL A 101 -2.19 -5.28 17.61
CA VAL A 101 -1.09 -5.60 16.69
C VAL A 101 0.16 -4.81 17.08
N THR A 102 1.32 -5.48 17.21
CA THR A 102 2.61 -4.82 17.46
C THR A 102 3.57 -4.97 16.29
N VAL A 103 4.58 -4.10 16.21
CA VAL A 103 5.66 -4.17 15.21
C VAL A 103 6.34 -5.54 15.22
N GLU A 104 6.62 -6.09 16.41
CA GLU A 104 7.24 -7.40 16.59
C GLU A 104 6.35 -8.53 16.08
N SER A 105 5.03 -8.42 16.29
CA SER A 105 4.06 -9.40 15.80
C SER A 105 4.02 -9.42 14.26
N ILE A 106 4.05 -8.23 13.63
CA ILE A 106 4.10 -8.08 12.17
C ILE A 106 5.42 -8.64 11.63
N LEU A 107 6.57 -8.30 12.23
CA LEU A 107 7.88 -8.84 11.83
C LEU A 107 7.93 -10.37 11.94
N LYS A 108 7.28 -10.97 12.96
CA LYS A 108 7.17 -12.42 13.09
C LYS A 108 6.31 -13.03 11.98
N LYS A 109 5.20 -12.38 11.62
CA LYS A 109 4.27 -12.81 10.55
C LYS A 109 4.85 -12.61 9.16
N PHE A 110 5.63 -11.55 8.95
CA PHE A 110 6.38 -11.30 7.72
C PHE A 110 7.27 -12.49 7.37
N LYS A 111 7.94 -13.10 8.35
CA LYS A 111 8.78 -14.30 8.17
C LYS A 111 8.02 -15.61 7.93
N GLN A 112 6.69 -15.58 7.88
CA GLN A 112 5.84 -16.76 7.65
C GLN A 112 5.17 -16.65 6.27
N PRO A 113 5.76 -17.18 5.18
CA PRO A 113 5.19 -17.05 3.83
C PRO A 113 3.76 -17.61 3.69
N SER A 114 3.38 -18.55 4.55
CA SER A 114 2.03 -19.12 4.58
C SER A 114 0.96 -18.18 5.15
N PHE A 115 1.35 -17.13 5.87
CA PHE A 115 0.46 -16.13 6.41
C PHE A 115 0.30 -14.98 5.41
N ALA A 116 -0.93 -14.53 5.13
CA ALA A 116 -1.19 -13.52 4.10
C ALA A 116 -0.46 -13.89 2.77
N LYS A 117 -0.81 -15.05 2.21
CA LYS A 117 -0.12 -15.61 1.02
C LYS A 117 -0.18 -14.71 -0.22
N GLY A 118 -1.18 -13.83 -0.29
CA GLY A 118 -1.32 -12.87 -1.39
C GLY A 118 -0.31 -11.73 -1.34
N VAL A 119 0.35 -11.51 -0.19
CA VAL A 119 1.32 -10.42 -0.03
C VAL A 119 2.67 -10.80 -0.61
N ASP A 120 3.19 -9.95 -1.49
CA ASP A 120 4.55 -10.03 -2.01
C ASP A 120 5.56 -9.37 -1.05
N ARG A 121 6.31 -10.21 -0.36
CA ARG A 121 7.32 -9.78 0.61
C ARG A 121 8.55 -9.16 -0.04
N GLU A 122 8.88 -9.56 -1.26
CA GLU A 122 10.02 -9.01 -1.99
C GLU A 122 9.74 -7.57 -2.39
N ILE A 123 8.49 -7.23 -2.74
CA ILE A 123 8.07 -5.85 -2.96
C ILE A 123 8.19 -5.02 -1.68
N ILE A 124 7.75 -5.53 -0.54
CA ILE A 124 7.91 -4.82 0.75
C ILE A 124 9.40 -4.57 1.04
N LEU A 125 10.27 -5.55 0.83
CA LEU A 125 11.72 -5.40 1.09
C LEU A 125 12.38 -4.36 0.18
N GLN A 126 11.83 -4.10 -1.00
CA GLN A 126 12.33 -3.04 -1.87
C GLN A 126 12.16 -1.64 -1.25
N SER A 127 11.32 -1.46 -0.22
CA SER A 127 11.15 -0.18 0.48
C SER A 127 12.48 0.40 0.97
N GLU A 128 13.42 -0.44 1.39
CA GLU A 128 14.74 0.03 1.86
C GLU A 128 15.52 0.72 0.75
N THR A 129 15.49 0.14 -0.46
CA THR A 129 16.17 0.73 -1.63
C THR A 129 15.36 1.89 -2.23
N LEU A 130 14.04 1.76 -2.29
CA LEU A 130 13.16 2.73 -2.95
C LEU A 130 12.90 3.98 -2.09
N LEU A 131 12.76 3.81 -0.78
CA LEU A 131 12.35 4.85 0.17
C LEU A 131 13.43 5.20 1.20
N GLY A 132 14.52 4.42 1.29
CA GLY A 132 15.51 4.60 2.35
C GLY A 132 14.96 4.27 3.73
N MET A 133 13.96 3.39 3.81
CA MET A 133 13.30 2.99 5.05
C MET A 133 13.52 1.49 5.29
N THR A 134 14.09 1.15 6.44
CA THR A 134 14.16 -0.25 6.86
C THR A 134 12.75 -0.84 6.99
N LEU A 135 12.63 -2.16 6.86
CA LEU A 135 11.36 -2.87 7.05
C LEU A 135 10.69 -2.48 8.38
N LYS A 136 11.47 -2.36 9.45
CA LYS A 136 10.94 -2.02 10.78
C LYS A 136 10.36 -0.59 10.81
N GLU A 137 11.07 0.37 10.23
CA GLU A 137 10.59 1.77 10.18
C GLU A 137 9.32 1.90 9.34
N LEU A 138 9.22 1.16 8.22
CA LEU A 138 8.03 1.16 7.40
C LEU A 138 6.84 0.55 8.16
N ILE A 139 7.03 -0.60 8.80
CA ILE A 139 6.00 -1.25 9.65
C ILE A 139 5.52 -0.29 10.75
N GLU A 140 6.43 0.37 11.45
CA GLU A 140 6.08 1.28 12.53
C GLU A 140 5.28 2.48 12.02
N LEU A 141 5.69 3.06 10.90
CA LEU A 141 4.99 4.19 10.28
C LEU A 141 3.58 3.78 9.82
N GLU A 142 3.45 2.68 9.09
CA GLU A 142 2.16 2.23 8.55
C GLU A 142 1.20 1.77 9.64
N LEU A 143 1.68 1.00 10.62
CA LEU A 143 0.84 0.57 11.74
C LEU A 143 0.26 1.77 12.49
N ASN A 144 1.07 2.80 12.75
CA ASN A 144 0.60 4.01 13.41
C ASN A 144 -0.36 4.83 12.53
N ALA A 145 -0.08 4.92 11.23
CA ALA A 145 -0.98 5.58 10.28
C ALA A 145 -2.35 4.89 10.21
N MET A 146 -2.37 3.55 10.09
CA MET A 146 -3.59 2.75 10.05
C MET A 146 -4.38 2.85 11.36
N ARG A 147 -3.69 2.84 12.52
CA ARG A 147 -4.34 3.05 13.83
C ARG A 147 -5.07 4.38 13.92
N GLY A 148 -4.51 5.44 13.32
CA GLY A 148 -5.14 6.76 13.28
C GLY A 148 -6.49 6.79 12.53
N ILE A 149 -6.76 5.78 11.69
CA ILE A 149 -7.99 5.65 10.91
C ILE A 149 -8.69 4.30 11.11
N ALA A 150 -8.37 3.58 12.19
CA ALA A 150 -8.81 2.20 12.43
C ALA A 150 -10.33 2.04 12.34
N ASP A 151 -11.07 2.94 12.99
CA ASP A 151 -12.54 2.95 12.96
C ASP A 151 -13.10 3.12 11.53
N THR A 152 -12.42 3.90 10.68
CA THR A 152 -12.84 4.14 9.28
C THR A 152 -12.61 2.91 8.40
N ILE A 153 -11.53 2.16 8.65
CA ILE A 153 -11.17 0.96 7.86
C ILE A 153 -11.71 -0.33 8.48
N GLY A 154 -12.47 -0.24 9.57
CA GLY A 154 -13.11 -1.39 10.23
C GLY A 154 -12.13 -2.32 10.95
N LEU A 155 -10.98 -1.79 11.38
CA LEU A 155 -9.91 -2.52 12.07
C LEU A 155 -9.56 -1.88 13.43
#